data_AF-A0A9P1ISX8-F1
#
_entry.id   AF-A0A9P1ISX8-F1
#
_cell.length_a   1.000
_cell.length_b   1.000
_cell.length_c   1.000
_cell.angle_alpha   90.00
_cell.angle_beta   90.00
_cell.angle_gamma   90.00
#
_symmetry.space_group_name_H-M   'P 1'
#
loop_
_entity.id
_entity.type
_entity.pdbx_description
1 polymer ?
#
loop_
_entity_poly.entity_id
_entity_poly.type
_entity_poly.pdbx_seq_one_letter_code
_entity_poly.pdbx_strand_id
1 'polypeptide(L)'
;MKLFSMFLLCGNRLTSVTMPVKHSYFWKRHIHHFIIAQIILSAISSTPVFSGRSYAFTYLNQGQVTYIHTIPYFRTSYFRLFFLIPGIFFLIFSNILIIRKISKISGDMEKMQKLMTISTIFMSIGSILAIFLSFVTVAVTPEDLQNMNQGVGEFLLLVTQIGRDFELICGPIILLIMVGKNRKTLLFRKRISNGSSNSRTVQSDLRV
;
A
#
# COMPACT_ATOMS: atom_id res chain seq x y z
N MET A 1 2.61 6.65 -7.53
CA MET A 1 1.44 5.79 -7.20
C MET A 1 1.76 4.89 -6.00
N LYS A 2 0.93 4.86 -4.95
CA LYS A 2 1.16 4.07 -3.71
C LYS A 2 1.05 2.55 -3.93
N LEU A 3 0.29 2.13 -4.95
CA LEU A 3 0.11 0.73 -5.36
C LEU A 3 1.43 0.01 -5.66
N PHE A 4 2.37 0.65 -6.34
CA PHE A 4 3.66 0.04 -6.66
C PHE A 4 4.50 -0.25 -5.42
N SER A 5 4.49 0.67 -4.45
CA SER A 5 5.15 0.43 -3.16
C SER A 5 4.49 -0.72 -2.39
N MET A 6 3.18 -0.88 -2.50
CA MET A 6 2.49 -2.03 -1.93
C MET A 6 2.88 -3.34 -2.63
N PHE A 7 3.04 -3.36 -3.96
CA PHE A 7 3.55 -4.56 -4.65
C PHE A 7 4.96 -4.92 -4.22
N LEU A 8 5.84 -3.93 -4.09
CA LEU A 8 7.20 -4.16 -3.61
C LEU A 8 7.20 -4.68 -2.16
N LEU A 9 6.36 -4.13 -1.29
CA LEU A 9 6.21 -4.61 0.08
C LEU A 9 5.69 -6.05 0.12
N CYS A 10 4.62 -6.36 -0.62
CA CYS A 10 4.06 -7.70 -0.71
C CYS A 10 5.04 -8.70 -1.34
N GLY A 11 5.77 -8.32 -2.40
CA GLY A 11 6.79 -9.15 -3.02
C GLY A 11 8.00 -9.39 -2.12
N ASN A 12 8.45 -8.36 -1.39
CA ASN A 12 9.50 -8.47 -0.38
C ASN A 12 9.11 -9.48 0.68
N ARG A 13 7.89 -9.35 1.18
CA ARG A 13 7.35 -10.26 2.17
C ARG A 13 7.16 -11.69 1.65
N LEU A 14 6.63 -11.84 0.43
CA LEU A 14 6.44 -13.13 -0.21
C LEU A 14 7.79 -13.87 -0.36
N THR A 15 8.81 -13.18 -0.86
CA THR A 15 10.16 -13.76 -1.00
C THR A 15 10.82 -14.05 0.35
N SER A 16 10.57 -13.24 1.38
CA SER A 16 11.05 -13.50 2.76
C SER A 16 10.48 -14.81 3.33
N VAL A 17 9.20 -15.09 3.08
CA VAL A 17 8.52 -16.30 3.55
C VAL A 17 8.82 -17.51 2.66
N THR A 18 8.96 -17.33 1.35
CA THR A 18 9.12 -18.42 0.38
C THR A 18 10.57 -18.84 0.16
N MET A 19 11.52 -17.90 0.23
CA MET A 19 12.94 -18.11 -0.09
C MET A 19 13.86 -17.39 0.91
N PRO A 20 13.82 -17.72 2.22
CA PRO A 20 14.51 -16.96 3.27
C PRO A 20 16.03 -16.85 3.06
N VAL A 21 16.68 -17.90 2.56
CA VAL A 21 18.14 -17.95 2.36
C VAL A 21 18.60 -17.02 1.23
N LYS A 22 17.85 -16.97 0.12
CA LYS A 22 18.20 -16.17 -1.06
C LYS A 22 17.62 -14.75 -1.02
N HIS A 23 16.64 -14.52 -0.15
CA HIS A 23 15.92 -13.26 -0.02
C HIS A 23 16.86 -12.06 0.17
N SER A 24 17.78 -12.12 1.14
CA SER A 24 18.66 -10.97 1.45
C SER A 24 19.57 -10.60 0.28
N TYR A 25 20.13 -11.60 -0.41
CA TYR A 25 20.98 -11.39 -1.58
C TYR A 25 20.19 -10.82 -2.76
N PHE A 26 19.01 -11.38 -3.05
CA PHE A 26 18.14 -10.91 -4.14
C PHE A 26 17.75 -9.44 -3.95
N TRP A 27 17.27 -9.06 -2.77
CA TRP A 27 16.82 -7.69 -2.54
C TRP A 27 17.98 -6.69 -2.53
N LYS A 28 19.13 -7.02 -1.93
CA LYS A 28 20.29 -6.11 -1.99
C LYS A 28 20.74 -5.83 -3.41
N ARG A 29 20.70 -6.82 -4.30
CA ARG A 29 21.11 -6.67 -5.70
C ARG A 29 20.07 -5.93 -6.56
N HIS A 30 18.79 -6.16 -6.32
CA HIS A 30 17.72 -5.69 -7.22
C HIS A 30 16.88 -4.52 -6.68
N ILE A 31 17.02 -4.12 -5.40
CA ILE A 31 16.19 -3.06 -4.81
C ILE A 31 16.30 -1.74 -5.57
N HIS A 32 17.48 -1.34 -6.03
CA HIS A 32 17.65 -0.11 -6.80
C HIS A 32 16.89 -0.14 -8.13
N HIS A 33 16.89 -1.28 -8.82
CA HIS A 33 16.12 -1.46 -10.05
C HIS A 33 14.60 -1.33 -9.79
N PHE A 34 14.12 -1.90 -8.69
CA PHE A 34 12.71 -1.77 -8.30
C PHE A 34 12.33 -0.33 -7.92
N ILE A 35 13.22 0.40 -7.25
CA ILE A 35 12.99 1.83 -6.92
C ILE A 35 12.91 2.66 -8.20
N ILE A 36 13.85 2.47 -9.13
CA ILE A 36 13.87 3.19 -10.41
C ILE A 36 12.61 2.86 -11.21
N ALA A 37 12.25 1.58 -11.32
CA ALA A 37 11.02 1.15 -11.99
C ALA A 37 9.77 1.77 -11.36
N GLN A 38 9.71 1.85 -10.02
CA GLN A 38 8.60 2.49 -9.32
C GLN A 38 8.48 3.98 -9.66
N ILE A 39 9.60 4.71 -9.75
CA ILE A 39 9.61 6.13 -10.10
C ILE A 39 9.12 6.31 -11.54
N ILE A 40 9.64 5.52 -12.47
CA ILE A 40 9.27 5.57 -13.89
C ILE A 40 7.78 5.24 -14.07
N LEU A 41 7.29 4.12 -13.52
CA LEU A 41 5.87 3.77 -13.62
C LEU A 41 4.97 4.79 -12.94
N SER A 42 5.42 5.40 -11.83
CA SER A 42 4.66 6.48 -11.20
C SER A 42 4.54 7.70 -12.11
N ALA A 43 5.61 8.10 -12.80
CA ALA A 43 5.60 9.21 -13.76
C ALA A 43 4.72 8.91 -14.99
N ILE A 44 4.78 7.69 -15.50
CA ILE A 44 3.90 7.25 -16.60
C ILE A 44 2.43 7.28 -16.16
N SER A 45 2.14 6.78 -14.95
CA SER A 45 0.77 6.75 -14.42
C SER A 45 0.17 8.14 -14.20
N SER A 46 1.00 9.17 -13.97
CA SER A 46 0.55 10.56 -13.81
C SER A 46 0.52 11.32 -15.13
N THR A 47 1.05 10.77 -16.22
CA THR A 47 1.09 11.42 -17.54
C THR A 47 -0.30 11.88 -18.04
N PRO A 48 -1.40 11.12 -17.85
CA PRO A 48 -2.74 11.57 -18.25
C PRO A 48 -3.25 12.82 -17.51
N VAL A 49 -2.68 13.12 -16.33
CA VAL A 49 -2.99 14.33 -15.57
C VAL A 49 -2.31 15.56 -16.21
N PHE A 50 -1.07 15.39 -16.69
CA PHE A 50 -0.31 16.47 -17.33
C PHE A 50 -0.79 16.80 -18.74
N SER A 51 -1.42 15.85 -19.43
CA SER A 51 -1.92 16.05 -20.79
C SER A 51 -3.33 16.66 -20.85
N GLY A 52 -4.04 16.79 -19.72
CA GLY A 52 -5.39 17.36 -19.66
C GLY A 52 -5.38 18.84 -19.28
N ARG A 53 -6.33 19.63 -19.82
CA ARG A 53 -6.60 20.97 -19.27
C ARG A 53 -7.40 20.80 -17.98
N SER A 54 -6.84 21.24 -16.86
CA SER A 54 -7.53 21.25 -15.56
C SER A 54 -8.38 22.51 -15.44
N TYR A 55 -9.67 22.33 -15.16
CA TYR A 55 -10.58 23.40 -14.77
C TYR A 55 -10.96 23.18 -13.32
N ALA A 56 -10.59 24.15 -12.47
CA ALA A 56 -11.14 24.23 -11.13
C ALA A 56 -12.51 24.89 -11.22
N PHE A 57 -13.56 24.19 -10.80
CA PHE A 57 -14.89 24.76 -10.66
C PHE A 57 -15.49 24.37 -9.32
N THR A 58 -16.33 25.24 -8.78
CA THR A 58 -17.03 24.99 -7.54
C THR A 58 -18.35 24.30 -7.87
N TYR A 59 -18.55 23.09 -7.38
CA TYR A 59 -19.82 22.38 -7.47
C TYR A 59 -20.32 22.13 -6.06
N LEU A 60 -21.52 22.63 -5.74
CA LEU A 60 -22.17 22.41 -4.44
C LEU A 60 -21.26 22.74 -3.24
N ASN A 61 -20.64 23.93 -3.26
CA ASN A 61 -19.68 24.40 -2.25
C ASN A 61 -18.39 23.57 -2.09
N GLN A 62 -18.13 22.61 -2.99
CA GLN A 62 -16.86 21.88 -3.04
C GLN A 62 -16.02 22.37 -4.22
N GLY A 63 -14.75 22.71 -3.96
CA GLY A 63 -13.78 22.98 -5.02
C GLY A 63 -13.42 21.68 -5.73
N GLN A 64 -13.86 21.53 -6.98
CA GLN A 64 -13.55 20.38 -7.81
C GLN A 64 -12.58 20.75 -8.91
N VAL A 65 -11.61 19.88 -9.18
CA VAL A 65 -10.70 20.01 -10.32
C VAL A 65 -11.07 18.92 -11.31
N THR A 66 -11.68 19.34 -12.43
CA THR A 66 -12.06 18.45 -13.52
C THR A 66 -11.09 18.59 -14.67
N TYR A 67 -10.70 17.46 -15.25
CA TYR A 67 -9.77 17.41 -16.36
C TYR A 67 -10.55 17.22 -17.65
N ILE A 68 -10.52 18.22 -18.53
CA ILE A 68 -10.98 18.04 -19.91
C ILE A 68 -9.86 17.33 -20.65
N HIS A 69 -10.04 16.04 -20.87
CA HIS A 69 -9.10 15.24 -21.63
C HIS A 69 -9.36 15.43 -23.12
N THR A 70 -8.35 15.91 -23.86
CA THR A 70 -8.41 16.09 -25.32
C THR A 70 -8.60 14.76 -26.06
N ILE A 71 -8.29 13.64 -25.41
CA ILE A 71 -8.47 12.28 -25.92
C ILE A 71 -9.30 11.48 -24.89
N PRO A 72 -10.49 10.95 -25.24
CA PRO A 72 -11.39 10.28 -24.30
C PRO A 72 -10.79 9.00 -23.68
N TYR A 73 -9.85 8.35 -24.36
CA TYR A 73 -9.12 7.18 -23.87
C TYR A 73 -8.01 7.51 -22.86
N PHE A 74 -7.59 8.78 -22.72
CA PHE A 74 -6.60 9.23 -21.74
C PHE A 74 -7.24 9.62 -20.39
N ARG A 75 -8.42 9.08 -20.07
CA ARG A 75 -8.97 9.23 -18.73
C ARG A 75 -8.07 8.55 -17.71
N THR A 76 -7.70 9.29 -16.68
CA THR A 76 -6.92 8.81 -15.52
C THR A 76 -7.50 7.52 -14.92
N SER A 77 -8.83 7.34 -14.99
CA SER A 77 -9.51 6.13 -14.51
C SER A 77 -9.16 4.85 -15.30
N TYR A 78 -8.95 4.90 -16.62
CA TYR A 78 -8.56 3.71 -17.40
C TYR A 78 -7.15 3.23 -17.05
N PHE A 79 -6.19 4.16 -16.99
CA PHE A 79 -4.83 3.85 -16.54
C PHE A 79 -4.82 3.32 -15.11
N ARG A 80 -5.62 3.92 -14.23
CA ARG A 80 -5.76 3.47 -12.85
C ARG A 80 -6.29 2.03 -12.78
N LEU A 81 -7.34 1.69 -13.56
CA LEU A 81 -7.86 0.32 -13.64
C LEU A 81 -6.82 -0.66 -14.19
N PHE A 82 -6.10 -0.29 -15.24
CA PHE A 82 -5.06 -1.13 -15.86
C PHE A 82 -3.97 -1.53 -14.85
N PHE A 83 -3.58 -0.64 -13.93
CA PHE A 83 -2.60 -0.97 -12.89
C PHE A 83 -3.23 -1.57 -11.62
N LEU A 84 -4.45 -1.18 -11.23
CA LEU A 84 -5.09 -1.69 -10.01
C LEU A 84 -5.52 -3.16 -10.13
N ILE A 85 -6.08 -3.56 -11.27
CA ILE A 85 -6.61 -4.92 -11.48
C ILE A 85 -5.51 -5.98 -11.32
N PRO A 86 -4.42 -6.00 -12.12
CA PRO A 86 -3.35 -6.99 -11.94
C PRO A 86 -2.72 -6.88 -10.54
N GLY A 87 -2.70 -5.67 -10.00
CA GLY A 87 -2.26 -5.40 -8.66
C GLY A 87 -3.02 -6.16 -7.58
N ILE A 88 -4.35 -6.10 -7.63
CA ILE A 88 -5.20 -6.74 -6.62
C ILE A 88 -5.08 -8.26 -6.69
N PHE A 89 -4.98 -8.81 -7.91
CA PHE A 89 -4.72 -10.23 -8.12
C PHE A 89 -3.39 -10.64 -7.47
N PHE A 90 -2.31 -9.88 -7.70
CA PHE A 90 -1.02 -10.16 -7.08
C PHE A 90 -1.09 -10.06 -5.54
N LEU A 91 -1.83 -9.09 -5.01
CA LEU A 91 -1.95 -8.85 -3.57
C LEU A 91 -2.73 -9.99 -2.88
N ILE A 92 -3.85 -10.42 -3.46
CA ILE A 92 -4.65 -11.56 -2.98
C ILE A 92 -3.82 -12.84 -3.06
N PHE A 93 -3.19 -13.11 -4.21
CA PHE A 93 -2.36 -14.29 -4.41
C PHE A 93 -1.20 -14.36 -3.41
N SER A 94 -0.48 -13.25 -3.23
CA SER A 94 0.61 -13.14 -2.27
C SER A 94 0.14 -13.38 -0.84
N ASN A 95 -1.00 -12.80 -0.44
CA ASN A 95 -1.56 -12.99 0.89
C ASN A 95 -1.94 -14.45 1.15
N ILE A 96 -2.56 -15.14 0.19
CA ILE A 96 -2.90 -16.57 0.31
C ILE A 96 -1.63 -17.41 0.51
N LEU A 97 -0.59 -17.18 -0.30
CA LEU A 97 0.67 -17.91 -0.18
C LEU A 97 1.37 -17.64 1.17
N ILE A 98 1.36 -16.39 1.63
CA ILE A 98 1.94 -16.02 2.91
C ILE A 98 1.20 -16.72 4.05
N ILE A 99 -0.14 -16.69 4.07
CA ILE A 99 -0.95 -17.37 5.10
C ILE A 99 -0.63 -18.87 5.13
N ARG A 100 -0.53 -19.52 3.97
CA ARG A 100 -0.23 -20.97 3.89
C ARG A 100 1.16 -21.32 4.44
N LYS A 101 2.14 -20.44 4.28
CA LYS A 101 3.53 -20.68 4.71
C LYS A 101 3.88 -20.08 6.07
N ILE A 102 3.03 -19.23 6.64
CA ILE A 102 3.29 -18.55 7.92
C ILE A 102 3.44 -19.53 9.08
N SER A 103 2.75 -20.67 9.02
CA SER A 103 2.83 -21.72 10.04
C SER A 103 4.21 -22.38 10.15
N LYS A 104 5.07 -22.21 9.14
CA LYS A 104 6.46 -22.69 9.15
C LYS A 104 7.43 -21.73 9.85
N ILE A 105 6.97 -20.51 10.18
CA ILE A 105 7.76 -19.50 10.88
C ILE A 105 7.30 -19.52 12.33
N SER A 106 8.20 -19.82 13.27
CA SER A 106 7.91 -19.85 14.70
C SER A 106 8.49 -18.63 15.42
N GLY A 107 7.93 -18.28 16.58
CA GLY A 107 8.40 -17.23 17.46
C GLY A 107 7.89 -15.83 17.11
N ASP A 108 8.64 -14.80 17.48
CA ASP A 108 8.20 -13.40 17.35
C ASP A 108 8.00 -12.94 15.90
N MET A 109 8.70 -13.58 14.96
CA MET A 109 8.51 -13.33 13.53
C MET A 109 7.14 -13.77 13.03
N GLU A 110 6.53 -14.81 13.60
CA GLU A 110 5.19 -15.26 13.26
C GLU A 110 4.15 -14.18 13.59
N LYS A 111 4.24 -13.60 14.80
CA LYS A 111 3.33 -12.53 15.26
C LYS A 111 3.46 -11.26 14.44
N MET A 112 4.67 -10.93 13.99
CA MET A 112 4.91 -9.79 13.11
C MET A 112 4.31 -10.04 11.73
N GLN A 113 4.55 -11.22 11.16
CA GLN A 113 3.99 -11.61 9.88
C GLN A 113 2.46 -11.65 9.93
N LYS A 114 1.83 -12.22 10.97
CA LYS A 114 0.36 -12.26 11.08
C LYS A 114 -0.26 -10.86 11.08
N LEU A 115 0.32 -9.93 11.84
CA LEU A 115 -0.14 -8.55 11.89
C LEU A 115 -0.01 -7.85 10.52
N MET A 116 1.12 -8.05 9.85
CA MET A 116 1.31 -7.55 8.48
C MET A 116 0.27 -8.16 7.53
N THR A 117 -0.09 -9.45 7.66
CA THR A 117 -1.15 -10.08 6.87
C THR A 117 -2.48 -9.38 7.07
N ILE A 118 -2.87 -9.15 8.31
CA ILE A 118 -4.15 -8.50 8.64
C ILE A 118 -4.19 -7.10 8.02
N SER A 119 -3.10 -6.34 8.12
CA SER A 119 -2.99 -5.02 7.52
C SER A 119 -3.08 -5.05 5.98
N THR A 120 -2.41 -6.01 5.33
CA THR A 120 -2.50 -6.19 3.88
C THR A 120 -3.88 -6.67 3.41
N ILE A 121 -4.61 -7.44 4.23
CA ILE A 121 -6.00 -7.83 3.94
C ILE A 121 -6.91 -6.60 4.03
N PHE A 122 -6.81 -5.81 5.08
CA PHE A 122 -7.56 -4.57 5.22
C PHE A 122 -7.33 -3.62 4.03
N MET A 123 -6.08 -3.54 3.57
CA MET A 123 -5.69 -2.79 2.38
C MET A 123 -6.27 -3.35 1.08
N SER A 124 -6.36 -4.68 0.95
CA SER A 124 -7.00 -5.29 -0.22
C SER A 124 -8.48 -4.92 -0.30
N ILE A 125 -9.19 -4.86 0.83
CA ILE A 125 -10.60 -4.42 0.88
C ILE A 125 -10.72 -2.97 0.39
N GLY A 126 -9.89 -2.06 0.89
CA GLY A 126 -9.85 -0.68 0.39
C GLY A 126 -9.51 -0.57 -1.08
N SER A 127 -8.63 -1.43 -1.58
CA SER A 127 -8.26 -1.48 -3.00
C SER A 127 -9.43 -1.97 -3.86
N ILE A 128 -10.23 -2.94 -3.40
CA ILE A 128 -11.46 -3.39 -4.08
C ILE A 128 -12.44 -2.23 -4.18
N LEU A 129 -12.65 -1.49 -3.09
CA LEU A 129 -13.51 -0.31 -3.08
C LEU A 129 -13.02 0.76 -4.08
N ALA A 130 -11.70 0.99 -4.15
CA ALA A 130 -11.11 1.90 -5.10
C ALA A 130 -11.28 1.45 -6.57
N ILE A 131 -11.22 0.14 -6.86
CA ILE A 131 -11.54 -0.41 -8.19
C ILE A 131 -13.00 -0.13 -8.53
N PHE A 132 -13.91 -0.48 -7.62
CA PHE A 132 -15.35 -0.28 -7.82
C PHE A 132 -15.66 1.19 -8.14
N LEU A 133 -15.13 2.12 -7.34
CA LEU A 133 -15.30 3.55 -7.58
C LEU A 133 -14.67 4.00 -8.90
N SER A 134 -13.51 3.47 -9.26
CA SER A 134 -12.87 3.78 -10.54
C SER A 134 -13.73 3.30 -11.72
N PHE A 135 -14.36 2.12 -11.63
CA PHE A 135 -15.32 1.64 -12.62
C PHE A 135 -16.55 2.56 -12.73
N VAL A 136 -17.12 2.98 -11.61
CA VAL A 136 -18.26 3.90 -11.60
C VAL A 136 -17.91 5.23 -12.27
N THR A 137 -16.72 5.79 -11.99
CA THR A 137 -16.27 7.04 -12.66
C THR A 137 -15.97 6.89 -14.15
N VAL A 138 -15.69 5.67 -14.62
CA VAL A 138 -15.54 5.40 -16.06
C VAL A 138 -16.91 5.29 -16.73
N ALA A 139 -17.84 4.58 -16.07
CA ALA A 139 -19.16 4.29 -16.59
C ALA A 139 -20.09 5.51 -16.62
N VAL A 140 -19.95 6.43 -15.65
CA VAL A 140 -20.76 7.66 -15.58
C VAL A 140 -20.03 8.79 -16.32
N THR A 141 -20.63 9.30 -17.40
CA THR A 141 -20.12 10.50 -18.07
C THR A 141 -20.51 11.77 -17.29
N PRO A 142 -19.78 12.89 -17.44
CA PRO A 142 -20.17 14.15 -16.81
C PRO A 142 -21.59 14.60 -17.20
N GLU A 143 -22.04 14.24 -18.41
CA GLU A 143 -23.38 14.54 -18.93
C GLU A 143 -24.45 13.70 -18.21
N ASP A 144 -24.16 12.43 -17.91
CA ASP A 144 -25.05 11.58 -17.10
C ASP A 144 -25.16 12.07 -15.65
N LEU A 145 -24.08 12.63 -15.10
CA LEU A 145 -24.04 13.16 -13.73
C LEU A 145 -24.88 14.44 -13.56
N GLN A 146 -24.98 15.26 -14.62
CA GLN A 146 -25.86 16.44 -14.64
C GLN A 146 -27.34 16.08 -14.81
N ASN A 147 -27.62 14.96 -15.49
CA ASN A 147 -28.98 14.45 -15.70
C ASN A 147 -29.47 13.52 -14.57
N MET A 148 -28.60 13.09 -13.66
CA MET A 148 -28.96 12.33 -12.46
C MET A 148 -29.59 13.21 -11.39
N ASN A 149 -30.46 12.62 -10.56
CA ASN A 149 -30.94 13.26 -9.34
C ASN A 149 -29.75 13.82 -8.53
N GLN A 150 -29.82 15.11 -8.17
CA GLN A 150 -28.73 15.84 -7.49
C GLN A 150 -28.16 15.07 -6.27
N GLY A 151 -29.02 14.43 -5.48
CA GLY A 151 -28.59 13.63 -4.33
C GLY A 151 -27.78 12.37 -4.66
N VAL A 152 -27.99 11.75 -5.82
CA VAL A 152 -27.21 10.56 -6.25
C VAL A 152 -25.83 10.98 -6.72
N GLY A 153 -25.73 12.09 -7.45
CA GLY A 153 -24.46 12.66 -7.89
C GLY A 153 -23.58 13.09 -6.70
N GLU A 154 -24.17 13.77 -5.71
CA GLU A 154 -23.49 14.14 -4.46
C GLU A 154 -22.96 12.94 -3.69
N PHE A 155 -23.80 11.92 -3.51
CA PHE A 155 -23.41 10.69 -2.82
C PHE A 155 -22.26 9.99 -3.54
N LEU A 156 -22.32 9.87 -4.86
CA LEU A 156 -21.25 9.26 -5.66
C LEU A 156 -19.94 10.03 -5.55
N LEU A 157 -19.98 11.37 -5.59
CA LEU A 157 -18.79 12.20 -5.41
C LEU A 157 -18.19 12.03 -4.01
N LEU A 158 -19.04 12.04 -2.97
CA LEU A 158 -18.61 11.86 -1.58
C LEU A 158 -17.97 10.49 -1.35
N VAL A 159 -18.58 9.41 -1.84
CA VAL A 159 -18.01 8.05 -1.72
C VAL A 159 -16.71 7.95 -2.52
N THR A 160 -16.63 8.59 -3.69
CA THR A 160 -15.40 8.62 -4.50
C THR A 160 -14.26 9.36 -3.78
N GLN A 161 -14.57 10.47 -3.11
CA GLN A 161 -13.63 11.24 -2.31
C GLN A 161 -13.10 10.41 -1.13
N ILE A 162 -14.02 9.84 -0.34
CA ILE A 162 -13.67 8.97 0.80
C ILE A 162 -12.81 7.79 0.37
N GLY A 163 -13.13 7.16 -0.77
CA GLY A 163 -12.33 6.06 -1.32
C GLY A 163 -10.90 6.48 -1.69
N ARG A 164 -10.72 7.68 -2.27
CA ARG A 164 -9.38 8.22 -2.57
C ARG A 164 -8.61 8.55 -1.28
N ASP A 165 -9.26 9.16 -0.31
CA ASP A 165 -8.65 9.53 0.97
C ASP A 165 -8.24 8.28 1.76
N PHE A 166 -9.06 7.23 1.73
CA PHE A 166 -8.74 5.95 2.32
C PHE A 166 -7.46 5.34 1.73
N GLU A 167 -7.31 5.34 0.40
CA GLU A 167 -6.08 4.89 -0.26
C GLU A 167 -4.86 5.73 0.15
N LEU A 168 -5.08 7.02 0.43
CA LEU A 168 -4.03 7.96 0.82
C LEU A 168 -3.56 7.71 2.26
N ILE A 169 -4.49 7.43 3.19
CA ILE A 169 -4.21 7.25 4.62
C ILE A 169 -3.67 5.85 4.93
N CYS A 170 -4.08 4.82 4.19
CA CYS A 170 -3.78 3.44 4.55
C CYS A 170 -2.29 3.07 4.38
N GLY A 171 -1.56 3.73 3.49
CA GLY A 171 -0.09 3.56 3.34
C GLY A 171 0.73 3.94 4.59
N PRO A 172 0.61 5.19 5.10
CA PRO A 172 1.24 5.61 6.35
C PRO A 172 0.90 4.73 7.56
N ILE A 173 -0.35 4.26 7.66
CA ILE A 173 -0.78 3.38 8.76
C ILE A 173 0.02 2.07 8.78
N ILE A 174 0.26 1.44 7.63
CA ILE A 174 1.08 0.22 7.54
C ILE A 174 2.50 0.49 8.03
N LEU A 175 3.12 1.58 7.56
CA LEU A 175 4.47 1.96 7.96
C LEU A 175 4.56 2.20 9.47
N LEU A 176 3.54 2.83 10.06
CA LEU A 176 3.48 3.11 11.48
C LEU A 176 3.35 1.82 12.30
N ILE A 177 2.53 0.86 11.84
CA ILE A 177 2.42 -0.48 12.43
C ILE A 177 3.77 -1.21 12.36
N MET A 178 4.47 -1.14 11.22
CA MET A 178 5.79 -1.77 11.03
C MET A 178 6.86 -1.17 11.94
N VAL A 179 6.98 0.16 11.94
CA VAL A 179 7.99 0.89 12.73
C VAL A 179 7.72 0.76 14.23
N GLY A 180 6.44 0.83 14.64
CA GLY A 180 6.04 0.70 16.04
C GLY A 180 6.43 -0.63 16.66
N LYS A 181 6.35 -1.74 15.90
CA LYS A 181 6.82 -3.04 16.35
C LYS A 181 8.34 -3.18 16.31
N ASN A 182 8.99 -2.76 15.22
CA ASN A 182 10.46 -2.82 15.11
C ASN A 182 11.16 -2.05 16.24
N ARG A 183 10.62 -0.88 16.64
CA ARG A 183 11.11 -0.13 17.80
C ARG A 183 10.98 -0.91 19.11
N LYS A 184 9.83 -1.55 19.36
CA LYS A 184 9.63 -2.37 20.57
C LYS A 184 10.60 -3.55 20.58
N THR A 185 10.77 -4.26 19.46
CA THR A 185 11.70 -5.41 19.37
C THR A 185 13.16 -5.00 19.56
N LEU A 186 13.58 -3.87 18.98
CA LEU A 186 14.94 -3.34 19.17
C LEU A 186 15.19 -2.88 20.61
N LEU A 187 14.23 -2.21 21.24
CA LEU A 187 14.33 -1.77 22.65
C LEU A 187 14.38 -2.97 23.61
N PHE A 188 13.56 -4.00 23.41
CA PHE A 188 13.59 -5.21 24.22
C PHE A 188 14.88 -6.01 24.03
N ARG A 189 15.39 -6.14 22.80
CA ARG A 189 16.65 -6.85 22.53
C ARG A 189 17.86 -6.13 23.13
N LYS A 190 17.88 -4.79 23.09
CA LYS A 190 18.93 -3.98 23.72
C LYS A 190 18.90 -4.11 25.26
N ARG A 191 17.71 -4.24 25.86
CA ARG A 191 17.53 -4.46 27.31
C ARG A 191 18.05 -5.82 27.77
N ILE A 192 17.82 -6.89 26.99
CA ILE A 192 18.33 -8.24 27.29
C ILE A 192 19.85 -8.32 27.10
N SER A 193 20.40 -7.70 26.05
CA SER A 193 21.84 -7.63 25.81
C SER A 193 22.58 -6.89 26.93
N ASN A 194 22.02 -5.80 27.45
CA ASN A 194 22.63 -5.06 28.55
C ASN A 194 22.44 -5.76 29.92
N GLY A 195 21.35 -6.52 30.11
CA GLY A 195 21.15 -7.33 31.32
C GLY A 195 22.07 -8.56 31.40
N SER A 196 22.37 -9.19 30.26
CA SER A 196 23.31 -10.32 30.19
C SER A 196 24.79 -9.93 30.32
N SER A 197 25.14 -8.67 30.07
CA SER A 197 26.52 -8.18 30.23
C SER A 197 26.85 -7.82 31.67
N ASN A 198 25.85 -7.53 32.51
CA ASN A 198 26.04 -7.19 33.92
C ASN A 198 26.03 -8.41 34.86
N SER A 199 25.56 -9.57 34.41
CA SER A 199 25.57 -10.81 35.22
C SER A 199 26.87 -11.60 35.12
N ARG A 200 27.80 -11.25 34.21
CA ARG A 200 29.13 -11.87 34.12
C ARG A 200 30.20 -11.16 34.94
N THR A 201 29.97 -9.90 35.33
CA THR A 201 30.93 -9.12 36.14
C THR A 201 30.77 -9.32 37.65
N VAL A 202 29.61 -9.82 38.12
CA VAL A 202 29.39 -10.07 39.56
C VAL A 202 29.88 -11.46 40.01
N GLN A 203 30.16 -12.37 39.08
CA GLN A 203 30.62 -13.73 39.42
C GLN A 203 32.16 -13.87 39.51
N SER A 204 32.92 -12.83 39.17
CA SER A 204 34.39 -12.80 39.28
C SER A 204 34.92 -12.21 40.59
N ASP A 205 34.08 -11.53 41.38
CA ASP A 205 34.51 -10.82 42.61
C ASP A 205 34.23 -11.59 43.92
N LEU A 206 33.84 -12.87 43.83
CA LEU A 206 33.56 -13.74 44.99
C LEU A 206 34.54 -14.92 45.12
N ARG A 207 35.72 -14.81 44.49
CA ARG A 207 36.85 -15.73 44.71
C ARG A 207 38.15 -14.96 44.89
N VAL A 208 38.32 -14.35 46.05
CA VAL A 208 39.63 -14.19 46.71
C VAL A 208 39.40 -14.36 48.21
#